data_AF-A0A972Y341-F1
#
_entry.id   AF-A0A972Y341-F1
#
_cell.length_a   1.000
_cell.length_b   1.000
_cell.length_c   1.000
_cell.angle_alpha   90.00
_cell.angle_beta   90.00
_cell.angle_gamma   90.00
#
_symmetry.space_group_name_H-M   'P 1'
#
loop_
_entity.id
_entity.type
_entity.pdbx_description
1 polymer ?
#
loop_
_entity_poly.entity_id
_entity_poly.type
_entity_poly.pdbx_seq_one_letter_code
_entity_poly.pdbx_strand_id
1 'polypeptide(L)'
;GEVTPDEVSQAVEDYQNINFFSGIFQSFGDAPGGFSEELREFTWALGTEYWYQDSFALRAGYFNEAEEKGARKFFSIGAGFKYNIVNVDVSYLFSASKVRSPLEKTLRFSLVFNFGDTYDEN
;
A
#
# COMPACT_ATOMS: atom_id res chain seq x y z
N GLY A 1 36.57 -1.20 12.93
CA GLY A 1 36.83 -2.45 13.64
C GLY A 1 36.55 -3.58 12.67
N GLU A 2 37.42 -4.57 12.59
CA GLU A 2 37.14 -5.80 11.83
C GLU A 2 36.13 -6.63 12.62
N VAL A 3 35.03 -7.01 11.98
CA VAL A 3 34.00 -7.89 12.55
C VAL A 3 34.58 -9.32 12.54
N THR A 4 34.60 -9.97 13.69
CA THR A 4 35.16 -11.32 13.83
C THR A 4 34.18 -12.38 13.32
N PRO A 5 34.65 -13.55 12.85
CA PRO A 5 33.78 -14.63 12.39
C PRO A 5 32.76 -15.11 13.45
N ASP A 6 33.14 -15.01 14.73
CA ASP A 6 32.30 -15.40 15.86
C ASP A 6 31.14 -14.41 16.07
N GLU A 7 31.38 -13.11 15.90
CA GLU A 7 30.33 -12.07 15.96
C GLU A 7 29.31 -12.22 14.82
N VAL A 8 29.77 -12.60 13.62
CA VAL A 8 28.87 -12.86 12.48
C VAL A 8 28.01 -14.10 12.74
N SER A 9 28.59 -15.16 13.30
CA SER A 9 27.85 -16.37 13.64
C SER A 9 26.78 -16.11 14.70
N GLN A 10 27.11 -15.32 15.73
CA GLN A 10 26.16 -14.94 16.78
C GLN A 10 25.02 -14.07 16.24
N ALA A 11 25.32 -13.09 15.40
CA ALA A 11 24.29 -12.25 14.79
C ALA A 11 23.31 -13.05 13.91
N VAL A 12 23.79 -14.07 13.20
CA VAL A 12 22.95 -14.96 12.39
C VAL A 12 22.06 -15.84 13.27
N GLU A 13 22.61 -16.36 14.37
CA GLU A 13 21.88 -17.19 15.32
C GLU A 13 20.79 -16.38 16.06
N ASP A 14 21.11 -15.14 16.45
CA ASP A 14 20.17 -14.20 17.04
C ASP A 14 19.04 -13.85 16.05
N TYR A 15 19.36 -13.56 14.78
CA TYR A 15 18.37 -13.31 13.73
C TYR A 15 17.42 -14.49 13.50
N GLN A 16 17.93 -15.71 13.53
CA GLN A 16 17.13 -16.93 13.36
C GLN A 16 16.25 -17.24 14.59
N ASN A 17 16.63 -16.74 15.76
CA ASN A 17 15.89 -16.93 17.01
C ASN A 17 14.85 -15.82 17.29
N ILE A 18 14.72 -14.81 16.42
CA ILE A 18 13.68 -13.78 16.52
C ILE A 18 12.30 -14.43 16.32
N ASN A 19 11.54 -14.53 17.41
CA ASN A 19 10.17 -15.01 17.35
C ASN A 19 9.25 -13.95 16.70
N PHE A 20 8.15 -14.37 16.05
CA PHE A 20 7.22 -13.50 15.32
C PHE A 20 6.81 -12.23 16.10
N PHE A 21 6.46 -12.39 17.38
CA PHE A 21 6.10 -11.27 18.25
C PHE A 21 7.27 -10.31 18.50
N SER A 22 8.49 -10.83 18.70
CA SER A 22 9.70 -10.03 18.85
C SER A 22 10.07 -9.30 17.55
N GLY A 23 9.88 -9.96 16.41
CA GLY A 23 10.15 -9.41 15.09
C GLY A 23 9.27 -8.21 14.76
N ILE A 24 8.01 -8.18 15.20
CA ILE A 24 7.15 -7.00 15.06
C ILE A 24 7.78 -5.80 15.77
N PHE A 25 8.18 -5.92 17.04
CA PHE A 25 8.75 -4.80 17.79
C PHE A 25 10.17 -4.42 17.34
N GLN A 26 10.98 -5.40 16.92
CA GLN A 26 12.33 -5.16 16.43
C GLN A 26 12.35 -4.48 15.06
N SER A 27 11.35 -4.73 14.20
CA SER A 27 11.27 -4.13 12.86
C SER A 27 11.12 -2.60 12.84
N PHE A 28 10.78 -1.96 13.97
CA PHE A 28 10.69 -0.50 14.13
C PHE A 28 11.96 0.13 14.72
N GLY A 29 13.03 -0.64 14.92
CA GLY A 29 14.25 -0.14 15.59
C GLY A 29 15.57 -0.70 15.06
N ASP A 30 15.53 -1.65 14.12
CA ASP A 30 16.72 -2.38 13.61
C ASP A 30 17.35 -1.74 12.35
N ALA A 31 16.86 -0.57 11.91
CA ALA A 31 17.43 0.10 10.74
C ALA A 31 18.83 0.67 11.07
N PRO A 32 19.91 0.23 10.39
CA PRO A 32 21.29 0.66 10.70
C PRO A 32 21.56 2.17 10.50
N GLY A 33 20.64 2.91 9.87
CA GLY A 33 20.67 4.37 9.71
C GLY A 33 19.79 5.16 10.69
N GLY A 34 19.12 4.50 11.65
CA GLY A 34 18.21 5.11 12.62
C GLY A 34 16.91 5.68 12.04
N PHE A 35 16.19 6.48 12.84
CA PHE A 35 14.89 7.08 12.48
C PHE A 35 14.88 7.87 11.16
N SER A 36 16.04 8.40 10.74
CA SER A 36 16.18 9.13 9.47
C SER A 36 16.12 8.21 8.24
N GLU A 37 16.54 6.96 8.37
CA GLU A 37 16.41 5.94 7.32
C GLU A 37 14.95 5.47 7.25
N GLU A 38 14.32 5.21 8.39
CA GLU A 38 12.91 4.81 8.47
C GLU A 38 11.95 5.88 7.91
N LEU A 39 12.23 7.18 8.14
CA LEU A 39 11.45 8.26 7.52
C LEU A 39 11.59 8.31 6.00
N ARG A 40 12.75 7.91 5.47
CA ARG A 40 12.98 7.81 4.02
C ARG A 40 12.31 6.59 3.41
N GLU A 41 12.00 5.57 4.20
CA GLU A 41 11.24 4.37 3.83
C GLU A 41 9.71 4.55 3.90
N PHE A 42 9.23 5.72 4.36
CA PHE A 42 7.80 5.97 4.56
C PHE A 42 7.00 5.96 3.25
N THR A 43 5.94 5.15 3.23
CA THR A 43 4.99 5.06 2.12
C THR A 43 3.70 5.76 2.49
N TRP A 44 3.22 6.63 1.62
CA TRP A 44 1.99 7.38 1.85
C TRP A 44 1.09 7.38 0.62
N ALA A 45 -0.21 7.45 0.88
CA ALA A 45 -1.23 7.53 -0.16
C ALA A 45 -2.26 8.59 0.23
N LEU A 46 -2.71 9.35 -0.75
CA LEU A 46 -3.81 10.30 -0.60
C LEU A 46 -4.87 10.05 -1.67
N GLY A 47 -6.12 10.26 -1.32
CA GLY A 47 -7.25 10.03 -2.21
C GLY A 47 -8.40 10.96 -1.91
N THR A 48 -9.17 11.26 -2.95
CA THR A 48 -10.39 12.05 -2.87
C THR A 48 -11.50 11.29 -3.56
N GLU A 49 -12.68 11.28 -2.94
CA GLU A 49 -13.88 10.64 -3.48
C GLU A 49 -15.01 11.67 -3.54
N TYR A 50 -15.79 11.61 -4.62
CA TYR A 50 -16.98 12.43 -4.81
C TYR A 50 -18.13 11.56 -5.29
N TRP A 51 -19.24 11.58 -4.54
CA TRP A 51 -20.47 10.89 -4.90
C TRP A 51 -21.48 11.87 -5.47
N TYR A 52 -22.07 11.49 -6.60
CA TYR A 52 -23.20 12.16 -7.20
C TYR A 52 -24.44 11.27 -7.09
N GLN A 53 -25.44 11.76 -6.35
CA GLN A 53 -26.74 11.12 -6.17
C GLN A 53 -26.64 9.66 -5.70
N ASP A 54 -25.65 9.34 -4.88
CA ASP A 54 -25.37 8.01 -4.31
C ASP A 54 -25.28 6.86 -5.34
N SER A 55 -25.18 7.22 -6.62
CA SER A 55 -25.28 6.30 -7.76
C SER A 55 -24.04 6.40 -8.63
N PHE A 56 -23.37 7.56 -8.70
CA PHE A 56 -22.13 7.74 -9.44
C PHE A 56 -21.02 8.19 -8.50
N ALA A 57 -19.87 7.52 -8.54
CA ALA A 57 -18.68 7.91 -7.81
C ALA A 57 -17.59 8.37 -8.76
N LEU A 58 -16.86 9.40 -8.38
CA LEU A 58 -15.59 9.78 -8.98
C LEU A 58 -14.50 9.69 -7.92
N ARG A 59 -13.39 9.05 -8.26
CA ARG A 59 -12.25 8.80 -7.37
C ARG A 59 -10.98 9.26 -8.03
N ALA A 60 -10.14 9.93 -7.25
CA ALA A 60 -8.77 10.22 -7.64
C ALA A 60 -7.84 9.89 -6.48
N GLY A 61 -6.63 9.45 -6.77
CA GLY A 61 -5.65 9.09 -5.76
C GLY A 61 -4.23 9.27 -6.23
N TYR A 62 -3.33 9.46 -5.28
CA TYR A 62 -1.90 9.49 -5.49
C TYR A 62 -1.22 8.61 -4.44
N PHE A 63 -0.33 7.75 -4.91
CA PHE A 63 0.42 6.83 -4.09
C PHE A 63 1.91 7.11 -4.25
N ASN A 64 2.63 7.17 -3.14
CA ASN A 64 4.05 7.43 -3.09
C ASN A 64 4.74 6.47 -2.12
N GLU A 65 5.58 5.62 -2.67
CA GLU A 65 6.51 4.78 -1.92
C GLU A 65 7.93 5.32 -2.06
N ALA A 66 8.68 5.17 -0.98
CA ALA A 66 10.09 5.47 -0.88
C ALA A 66 10.93 4.90 -2.04
N GLU A 67 11.91 5.69 -2.50
CA GLU A 67 12.78 5.31 -3.62
C GLU A 67 13.66 4.08 -3.30
N GLU A 68 14.00 3.90 -2.03
CA GLU A 68 14.87 2.81 -1.56
C GLU A 68 14.12 1.50 -1.28
N LYS A 69 12.79 1.52 -1.06
CA LYS A 69 11.97 0.31 -0.79
C LYS A 69 11.32 -0.31 -2.03
N GLY A 70 11.12 0.47 -3.08
CA GLY A 70 10.38 -0.02 -4.26
C GLY A 70 10.07 1.06 -5.30
N ALA A 71 10.23 2.33 -4.94
CA ALA A 71 10.07 3.49 -5.82
C ALA A 71 8.73 3.55 -6.56
N ARG A 72 7.67 2.89 -6.06
CA ARG A 72 6.36 2.89 -6.73
C ARG A 72 5.65 4.20 -6.46
N LYS A 73 5.45 4.99 -7.52
CA LYS A 73 4.72 6.25 -7.49
C LYS A 73 3.68 6.21 -8.60
N PHE A 74 2.43 6.47 -8.28
CA PHE A 74 1.37 6.48 -9.30
C PHE A 74 0.20 7.38 -8.92
N PHE A 75 -0.43 7.92 -9.95
CA PHE A 75 -1.70 8.61 -9.86
C PHE A 75 -2.80 7.68 -10.37
N SER A 76 -3.95 7.64 -9.71
CA SER A 76 -5.10 6.85 -10.11
C SER A 76 -6.33 7.73 -10.28
N ILE A 77 -7.13 7.41 -11.28
CA ILE A 77 -8.48 7.95 -11.44
C ILE A 77 -9.45 6.79 -11.59
N GLY A 78 -10.67 6.95 -11.13
CA GLY A 78 -11.72 5.96 -11.29
C GLY A 78 -13.10 6.57 -11.25
N ALA A 79 -14.04 5.80 -11.79
CA ALA A 79 -15.45 6.08 -11.72
C ALA A 79 -16.18 4.83 -11.25
N GLY A 80 -17.23 5.02 -10.45
CA GLY A 80 -18.09 3.96 -9.96
C GLY A 80 -19.54 4.24 -10.34
N PHE A 81 -20.31 3.18 -10.56
CA PHE A 81 -21.75 3.23 -10.76
C PHE A 81 -22.43 2.21 -9.86
N LYS A 82 -23.41 2.66 -9.08
CA LYS A 82 -24.24 1.85 -8.19
C LYS A 82 -25.65 1.79 -8.74
N TYR A 83 -26.16 0.57 -8.91
CA TYR A 83 -27.54 0.31 -9.29
C TYR A 83 -28.11 -0.82 -8.44
N ASN A 84 -29.02 -0.48 -7.53
CA ASN A 84 -29.66 -1.41 -6.61
C ASN A 84 -28.61 -2.23 -5.83
N ILE A 85 -28.50 -3.53 -6.10
CA ILE A 85 -27.54 -4.44 -5.46
C ILE A 85 -26.17 -4.49 -6.14
N VAL A 86 -26.02 -3.90 -7.34
CA VAL A 86 -24.81 -4.01 -8.15
C VAL A 86 -24.00 -2.71 -8.07
N ASN A 87 -22.71 -2.82 -7.75
CA ASN A 87 -21.75 -1.74 -7.97
C ASN A 87 -20.75 -2.15 -9.06
N VAL A 88 -20.47 -1.25 -9.98
CA VAL A 88 -19.47 -1.39 -11.04
C VAL A 88 -18.45 -0.28 -10.85
N ASP A 89 -17.17 -0.63 -10.71
CA ASP A 89 -16.09 0.34 -10.62
C ASP A 89 -15.07 0.13 -11.72
N VAL A 90 -14.61 1.24 -12.29
CA VAL A 90 -13.54 1.28 -13.30
C VAL A 90 -12.46 2.20 -12.79
N SER A 91 -11.20 1.77 -12.83
CA SER A 91 -10.07 2.64 -12.52
C SER A 91 -8.91 2.48 -13.49
N TYR A 92 -8.21 3.58 -13.70
CA TYR A 92 -7.00 3.66 -14.49
C TYR A 92 -5.86 4.21 -13.63
N LEU A 93 -4.68 3.65 -13.81
CA LEU A 93 -3.49 4.00 -13.04
C LEU A 93 -2.40 4.54 -13.98
N PHE A 94 -2.00 5.78 -13.73
CA PHE A 94 -0.88 6.45 -14.36
C PHE A 94 0.36 6.27 -13.49
N SER A 95 1.34 5.51 -13.97
CA SER A 95 2.62 5.38 -13.27
C SER A 95 3.40 6.69 -13.38
N ALA A 96 3.87 7.19 -12.24
CA ALA A 96 4.78 8.33 -12.12
C ALA A 96 6.20 7.89 -11.75
N SER A 97 6.46 6.57 -11.68
CA SER A 97 7.78 6.01 -11.35
C SER A 97 8.65 5.82 -12.59
N LYS A 98 9.98 5.92 -12.41
CA LYS A 98 10.99 5.55 -13.41
C LYS A 98 11.16 4.02 -13.54
N VAL A 99 10.68 3.26 -12.54
CA VAL A 99 10.73 1.80 -12.54
C VAL A 99 9.48 1.28 -13.24
N ARG A 100 9.67 0.57 -14.36
CA ARG A 100 8.59 0.03 -15.19
C ARG A 100 7.80 -1.01 -14.39
N SER A 101 6.64 -0.64 -13.87
CA SER A 101 5.78 -1.58 -13.12
C SER A 101 5.02 -2.49 -14.08
N PRO A 102 4.91 -3.80 -13.83
CA PRO A 102 4.17 -4.74 -14.70
C PRO A 102 2.66 -4.47 -14.76
N LEU A 103 2.14 -3.55 -13.93
CA LEU A 103 0.74 -3.09 -13.90
C LEU A 103 0.53 -1.74 -14.62
N GLU A 104 1.55 -1.23 -15.31
CA GLU A 104 1.45 0.02 -16.07
C GLU A 104 0.35 -0.05 -17.14
N LYS A 105 -0.47 1.00 -17.19
CA LYS A 105 -1.56 1.17 -18.17
C LYS A 105 -2.65 0.09 -18.08
N THR A 106 -2.78 -0.57 -16.94
CA THR A 106 -3.88 -1.52 -16.72
C THR A 106 -5.16 -0.77 -16.35
N LEU A 107 -6.25 -1.19 -16.97
CA LEU A 107 -7.58 -0.73 -16.65
C LEU A 107 -8.22 -1.79 -15.76
N ARG A 108 -8.55 -1.41 -14.52
CA ARG A 108 -9.08 -2.32 -13.51
C ARG A 108 -10.59 -2.19 -13.47
N PHE A 109 -11.27 -3.31 -13.59
CA PHE A 109 -12.72 -3.43 -13.45
C PHE A 109 -13.05 -4.19 -12.17
N SER A 110 -13.98 -3.67 -11.39
CA SER A 110 -14.53 -4.32 -10.20
C SER A 110 -16.04 -4.42 -10.35
N LEU A 111 -16.59 -5.55 -9.89
CA LEU A 111 -18.02 -5.79 -9.84
C LEU A 111 -18.36 -6.31 -8.44
N VAL A 112 -19.24 -5.62 -7.74
CA VAL A 112 -19.66 -5.94 -6.37
C VAL A 112 -21.16 -6.21 -6.35
N PHE A 113 -21.55 -7.29 -5.67
CA PHE A 113 -22.95 -7.62 -5.41
C PHE A 113 -23.21 -7.52 -3.91
N ASN A 114 -24.12 -6.63 -3.52
CA ASN A 114 -24.52 -6.43 -2.14
C ASN A 114 -25.78 -7.26 -1.87
N PHE A 115 -25.67 -8.24 -0.99
CA PHE A 115 -26.78 -9.10 -0.59
C PHE A 115 -27.21 -8.75 0.84
N GLY A 116 -28.52 -8.76 1.08
CA GLY A 116 -29.11 -8.45 2.38
C GLY A 116 -29.87 -7.13 2.40
N ASP A 117 -30.61 -6.91 3.48
CA ASP A 117 -31.38 -5.69 3.69
C ASP A 117 -30.44 -4.52 4.00
N THR A 118 -30.83 -3.32 3.58
CA THR A 118 -30.10 -2.11 3.94
C THR A 118 -30.27 -1.90 5.44
N TYR A 119 -29.15 -1.87 6.18
CA TYR A 119 -29.18 -1.50 7.58
C TYR A 119 -29.48 0.00 7.67
N ASP A 120 -30.72 0.36 7.99
CA ASP A 120 -31.07 1.71 8.40
C ASP A 120 -30.57 1.91 9.84
N GLU A 121 -29.45 2.61 10.00
CA GLU A 121 -29.06 3.18 11.29
C GLU A 121 -30.08 4.28 11.63
N ASN A 122 -30.96 3.99 12.60
CA ASN A 122 -31.82 4.99 13.26
C ASN A 122 -31.05 5.68 14.39
#